data_AF-A0A1F3C7N8-F1
#
_entry.id   AF-A0A1F3C7N8-F1
#
_cell.length_a   1.000
_cell.length_b   1.000
_cell.length_c   1.000
_cell.angle_alpha   90.00
_cell.angle_beta   90.00
_cell.angle_gamma   90.00
#
_symmetry.space_group_name_H-M   'P 1'
#
loop_
_entity.id
_entity.type
_entity.pdbx_description
1 polymer ?
#
loop_
_entity_poly.entity_id
_entity_poly.type
_entity_poly.pdbx_seq_one_letter_code
_entity_poly.pdbx_strand_id
1 'polypeptide(L)'
;MTTELQRAMAQYEEARIRYKKAVLASLGGASNGGAIRRAIQDFQRASSALKRLTATSPAMPSKPQDDSEPFPGWGFMRRLLKAG
;
A
#
# COMPACT_ATOMS: atom_id res chain seq x y z
N MET A 1 16.05 12.32 12.10
CA MET A 1 15.52 11.90 10.78
C MET A 1 16.61 12.19 9.75
N THR A 2 17.09 11.18 9.03
CA THR A 2 18.21 11.37 8.07
C THR A 2 17.70 11.88 6.72
N THR A 3 18.53 12.63 5.99
CA THR A 3 18.23 13.12 4.63
C THR A 3 17.89 11.98 3.66
N GLU A 4 18.50 10.80 3.86
CA GLU A 4 18.22 9.58 3.11
C GLU A 4 16.82 9.02 3.37
N LEU A 5 16.38 9.03 4.64
CA LEU A 5 15.03 8.61 5.01
C LEU A 5 13.98 9.55 4.42
N GLN A 6 14.21 10.87 4.46
CA GLN A 6 13.31 11.85 3.85
C GLN A 6 13.20 11.65 2.34
N ARG A 7 14.33 11.41 1.65
CA ARG A 7 14.33 11.12 0.21
C ARG A 7 13.56 9.83 -0.09
N ALA A 8 13.75 8.77 0.71
CA ALA A 8 13.02 7.51 0.53
C ALA A 8 11.52 7.65 0.77
N MET A 9 11.11 8.47 1.76
CA MET A 9 9.70 8.79 1.99
C MET A 9 9.08 9.54 0.82
N ALA A 10 9.79 10.53 0.28
CA ALA A 10 9.33 11.28 -0.90
C ALA A 10 9.15 10.36 -2.13
N GLN A 11 10.12 9.47 -2.38
CA GLN A 11 10.06 8.50 -3.48
C GLN A 11 8.92 7.49 -3.30
N TYR A 12 8.69 7.05 -2.06
CA TYR A 12 7.56 6.18 -1.74
C TYR A 12 6.22 6.86 -2.04
N GLU A 13 6.02 8.09 -1.58
CA GLU A 13 4.75 8.79 -1.81
C GLU A 13 4.52 9.11 -3.29
N GLU A 14 5.58 9.48 -4.00
CA GLU A 14 5.49 9.70 -5.45
C GLU A 14 5.11 8.41 -6.19
N ALA A 15 5.75 7.28 -5.87
CA ALA A 15 5.41 5.98 -6.45
C ALA A 15 3.98 5.56 -6.12
N ARG A 16 3.52 5.84 -4.90
CA ARG A 16 2.14 5.58 -4.45
C ARG A 16 1.11 6.37 -5.26
N ILE A 17 1.37 7.67 -5.49
CA ILE A 17 0.50 8.53 -6.31
C ILE A 17 0.46 8.01 -7.75
N ARG A 18 1.61 7.66 -8.33
CA ARG A 18 1.71 7.12 -9.70
C ARG A 18 0.96 5.80 -9.83
N TYR A 19 1.09 4.90 -8.86
CA TYR A 19 0.33 3.66 -8.80
C TYR A 19 -1.18 3.92 -8.75
N LYS A 20 -1.65 4.81 -7.87
CA LYS A 20 -3.07 5.18 -7.81
C LYS A 20 -3.60 5.72 -9.14
N LYS A 21 -2.85 6.61 -9.80
CA LYS A 21 -3.19 7.12 -11.13
C LYS A 21 -3.28 6.00 -12.18
N ALA A 22 -2.31 5.08 -12.19
CA ALA A 22 -2.29 3.95 -13.12
C ALA A 22 -3.45 2.97 -12.89
N VAL A 23 -3.82 2.71 -11.63
CA VAL A 23 -4.99 1.90 -11.28
C VAL A 23 -6.26 2.55 -11.80
N LEU A 24 -6.46 3.85 -11.53
CA LEU A 24 -7.64 4.59 -12.01
C LEU A 24 -7.72 4.60 -13.54
N ALA A 25 -6.60 4.83 -14.22
CA ALA A 25 -6.55 4.80 -15.68
C ALA A 25 -6.83 3.40 -16.24
N SER A 26 -6.38 2.33 -15.57
CA SER A 26 -6.66 0.95 -15.95
C SER A 26 -8.14 0.58 -15.75
N LEU A 27 -8.77 1.04 -14.67
CA LEU A 27 -10.19 0.83 -14.41
C LEU A 27 -11.07 1.56 -15.43
N GLY A 28 -10.64 2.75 -15.87
CA GLY A 28 -11.33 3.52 -16.92
C GLY A 28 -11.05 3.05 -18.35
N GLY A 29 -10.31 1.95 -18.56
CA GLY A 29 -9.96 1.45 -19.89
C GLY A 29 -8.98 2.34 -20.69
N ALA A 30 -8.48 3.42 -20.08
CA ALA A 30 -7.59 4.41 -20.70
C ALA A 30 -6.11 4.01 -20.65
N SER A 31 -5.77 2.88 -20.03
CA SER A 31 -4.40 2.44 -19.84
C SER A 31 -4.21 0.96 -20.11
N ASN A 32 -3.11 0.65 -20.79
CA ASN A 32 -2.71 -0.71 -21.12
C ASN A 32 -2.12 -1.40 -19.87
N GLY A 33 -2.32 -2.71 -19.73
CA GLY A 33 -1.84 -3.50 -18.58
C GLY A 33 -0.33 -3.41 -18.30
N GLY A 34 0.47 -2.92 -19.24
CA GLY A 34 1.89 -2.63 -19.04
C GLY A 34 2.17 -1.45 -18.10
N ALA A 35 1.36 -0.40 -18.15
CA ALA A 35 1.58 0.79 -17.32
C ALA A 35 1.28 0.52 -15.84
N ILE A 36 0.21 -0.22 -15.54
CA ILE A 36 -0.09 -0.66 -14.17
C ILE A 36 0.98 -1.61 -13.64
N ARG A 37 1.51 -2.52 -14.48
CA ARG A 37 2.58 -3.44 -14.08
C ARG A 37 3.87 -2.70 -13.70
N ARG A 38 4.27 -1.67 -14.47
CA ARG A 38 5.41 -0.81 -14.13
C ARG A 38 5.16 -0.04 -12.84
N ALA A 39 3.98 0.54 -12.68
CA ALA A 39 3.65 1.30 -11.47
C ALA A 39 3.65 0.43 -10.19
N ILE A 40 3.22 -0.84 -10.30
CA ILE A 40 3.31 -1.81 -9.20
C ILE A 40 4.78 -2.09 -8.84
N GLN A 41 5.64 -2.33 -9.83
CA GLN A 41 7.07 -2.61 -9.59
C GLN A 41 7.77 -1.42 -8.94
N ASP A 42 7.51 -0.20 -9.42
CA ASP A 42 8.08 1.02 -8.86
C ASP A 42 7.64 1.23 -7.41
N PHE A 43 6.36 1.01 -7.11
CA PHE A 43 5.81 1.11 -5.75
C PHE A 43 6.43 0.07 -4.80
N GLN A 44 6.54 -1.20 -5.23
CA GLN A 44 7.18 -2.25 -4.45
C GLN A 44 8.64 -1.93 -4.15
N ARG A 45 9.37 -1.40 -5.14
CA ARG A 45 10.76 -1.01 -4.98
C ARG A 45 10.92 0.10 -3.94
N ALA A 46 10.15 1.17 -4.07
CA ALA A 46 10.18 2.30 -3.13
C ALA A 46 9.77 1.88 -1.71
N SER A 47 8.75 1.03 -1.58
CA SER A 47 8.31 0.47 -0.30
C SER A 47 9.40 -0.38 0.37
N SER A 48 10.08 -1.24 -0.39
CA SER A 48 11.19 -2.05 0.14
C SER A 48 12.38 -1.21 0.57
N ALA A 49 12.70 -0.13 -0.17
CA ALA A 49 13.78 0.79 0.17
C ALA A 49 13.46 1.57 1.45
N LEU A 50 12.23 2.08 1.57
CA LEU A 50 11.77 2.76 2.77
C LEU A 50 11.80 1.82 3.98
N LYS A 51 11.29 0.59 3.84
CA LYS A 51 11.28 -0.42 4.90
C LYS A 51 12.69 -0.75 5.41
N ARG A 52 13.68 -0.82 4.52
CA ARG A 52 15.08 -1.04 4.91
C ARG A 52 15.61 0.12 5.75
N LEU A 53 15.37 1.36 5.33
CA LEU A 53 15.84 2.54 6.05
C LEU A 53 15.14 2.74 7.40
N THR A 54 13.85 2.40 7.49
CA THR A 54 13.12 2.46 8.77
C THR A 54 13.47 1.31 9.71
N ALA A 55 13.85 0.14 9.19
CA ALA A 55 14.28 -1.01 9.99
C ALA A 55 15.69 -0.86 10.56
N THR A 56 16.57 -0.09 9.90
CA THR A 56 17.94 0.19 10.37
C THR A 56 17.99 1.37 11.37
N SER A 57 16.91 2.14 11.50
CA SER A 57 16.80 3.12 12.59
C SER A 57 16.52 2.37 13.90
N PRO A 58 17.23 2.65 15.02
CA PRO A 58 16.92 2.04 16.30
C PRO A 58 15.46 2.33 16.62
N ALA A 59 14.69 1.25 16.78
CA ALA A 59 13.25 1.27 16.89
C ALA A 59 12.81 2.21 18.03
N MET A 60 12.21 3.35 17.67
CA MET A 60 11.01 3.72 18.40
C MET A 60 9.96 2.65 18.10
N PRO A 61 9.29 2.07 19.10
CA PRO A 61 8.31 1.01 18.89
C PRO A 61 7.19 1.57 18.02
N SER A 62 7.27 1.26 16.72
CA SER A 62 6.20 1.51 15.78
C SER A 62 5.14 0.49 16.13
N LYS A 63 4.12 0.97 16.85
CA LYS A 63 2.78 0.44 17.08
C LYS A 63 2.56 -0.96 16.50
N PRO A 64 2.18 -1.97 17.31
CA PRO A 64 1.84 -3.27 16.78
C PRO A 64 0.77 -3.08 15.71
N GLN A 65 1.10 -3.54 14.51
CA GLN A 65 0.22 -4.30 13.64
C GLN A 65 -1.26 -4.05 13.91
N ASP A 66 -1.84 -3.16 13.10
CA ASP A 66 -3.29 -3.00 13.03
C ASP A 66 -3.90 -4.26 12.39
N ASP A 67 -3.96 -5.32 13.19
CA ASP A 67 -4.82 -6.50 13.05
C ASP A 67 -6.16 -6.21 13.77
N SER A 68 -6.71 -5.00 13.67
CA SER A 68 -7.95 -4.64 14.36
C SER A 68 -8.76 -3.57 13.63
N GLU A 69 -9.09 -3.83 12.37
CA GLU A 69 -10.42 -3.51 11.85
C GLU A 69 -11.02 -4.82 11.32
N PRO A 70 -11.85 -5.54 12.09
CA PRO A 70 -12.73 -6.51 11.48
C PRO A 70 -13.69 -5.70 10.61
N PHE A 71 -13.43 -5.63 9.31
CA PHE A 71 -14.42 -5.19 8.31
C PHE A 71 -15.77 -5.81 8.70
N PRO A 72 -16.78 -5.03 9.14
CA PRO A 72 -18.05 -5.58 9.57
C PRO A 72 -18.95 -5.89 8.35
N GLY A 73 -18.35 -6.30 7.24
CA GLY A 73 -19.04 -6.47 5.96
C GLY A 73 -19.37 -7.92 5.60
N TRP A 74 -18.59 -8.88 6.09
CA TRP A 74 -18.65 -10.26 5.57
C TRP A 74 -19.19 -11.28 6.59
N GLY A 75 -19.16 -10.96 7.89
CA GLY A 75 -19.74 -11.81 8.94
C GLY A 75 -21.28 -11.76 9.02
N PHE A 76 -21.90 -10.66 8.58
CA PHE A 76 -23.35 -10.47 8.71
C PHE A 76 -24.15 -11.28 7.67
N MET A 77 -23.64 -11.43 6.44
CA MET A 77 -24.31 -12.25 5.40
C MET A 77 -24.39 -13.73 5.78
N ARG A 78 -23.40 -14.24 6.52
CA ARG A 78 -23.37 -15.67 6.88
C ARG A 78 -24.37 -16.04 7.99
N ARG A 79 -24.81 -15.06 8.80
CA ARG A 79 -25.80 -15.28 9.86
C ARG A 79 -27.25 -15.19 9.35
N LEU A 80 -27.49 -14.46 8.25
CA LEU A 80 -28.81 -14.43 7.60
C LEU A 80 -29.11 -15.70 6.79
N LEU A 81 -28.10 -16.41 6.27
CA LEU A 81 -28.32 -17.63 5.49
C LEU A 81 -28.56 -18.90 6.32
N LYS A 82 -28.44 -18.83 7.66
CA LYS A 82 -28.64 -19.98 8.57
C LYS A 82 -29.90 -19.84 9.45
N ALA A 83 -30.70 -18.79 9.23
CA ALA A 83 -31.99 -18.58 9.87
C ALA A 83 -33.15 -18.64 8.85
N GLY A 84 -32.99 -19.46 7.82
CA GLY A 84 -34.05 -19.88 6.90
C GLY A 84 -34.20 -21.39 6.96
#